data_AF-A0A8E0V085-F1
#
_entry.id   AF-A0A8E0V085-F1
#
_cell.length_a   1.000
_cell.length_b   1.000
_cell.length_c   1.000
_cell.angle_alpha   90.00
_cell.angle_beta   90.00
_cell.angle_gamma   90.00
#
_symmetry.space_group_name_H-M   'P 1'
#
loop_
_entity.id
_entity.type
_entity.pdbx_description
1 polymer ?
#
loop_
_entity_poly.entity_id
_entity_poly.type
_entity_poly.pdbx_seq_one_letter_code
_entity_poly.pdbx_strand_id
1 'polypeptide(L)'
;MALSPDPPPYCQEPVSEQVKQVDPPLYCEESVSGQVVGKRRRDPQSMSPNDESRKRLLLPSPQPIGSPTEVNTPSTLSPSPSSIRPTCFTHASSPGHTEIKRLTLLEHELRGVSDDLICELLIRSGRKHLLAIPKDVDRDRPCEFEKVSFPGAEMIEHRLKRYVDEMIERRLKSHVLDEIFDSAVSECRDQIYDECKTNEAEFREQVDDGNSEVRNTASECMNEMKEQAQMYMHEIEEQAQQYMKDIEDQGIEVEMFAKKEVAKLKRWFSAFAQSLLDSKSSPSHELGANARRSSI
;
A
#
# COMPACT_ATOMS: atom_id res chain seq x y z
N MET A 1 32.74 -9.99 -37.85
CA MET A 1 32.35 -8.57 -37.95
C MET A 1 31.54 -8.27 -36.69
N ALA A 2 32.01 -7.32 -35.86
CA ALA A 2 31.41 -6.73 -34.63
C ALA A 2 30.96 -7.73 -33.54
N LEU A 3 31.68 -8.03 -32.44
CA LEU A 3 32.24 -7.21 -31.34
C LEU A 3 31.23 -6.29 -30.64
N SER A 4 30.92 -6.68 -29.40
CA SER A 4 30.08 -6.01 -28.39
C SER A 4 30.56 -4.58 -28.12
N PRO A 5 29.66 -3.60 -27.90
CA PRO A 5 30.06 -2.27 -27.46
C PRO A 5 30.47 -2.32 -25.97
N ASP A 6 31.68 -1.85 -25.69
CA ASP A 6 32.17 -1.58 -24.33
C ASP A 6 31.33 -0.48 -23.65
N PRO A 7 31.14 -0.56 -22.32
CA PRO A 7 30.50 0.52 -21.56
C PRO A 7 31.41 1.78 -21.52
N PRO A 8 30.82 2.98 -21.39
CA PRO A 8 31.57 4.23 -21.41
C PRO A 8 32.50 4.35 -20.19
N PRO A 9 33.66 5.00 -20.34
CA PRO A 9 34.66 5.11 -19.28
C PRO A 9 34.16 6.03 -18.16
N TYR A 10 34.18 5.51 -16.93
CA TYR A 10 33.87 6.27 -15.71
C TYR A 10 34.93 7.35 -15.51
N CYS A 11 34.53 8.62 -15.46
CA CYS A 11 35.44 9.70 -15.10
C CYS A 11 35.86 9.53 -13.63
N GLN A 12 37.13 9.15 -13.40
CA GLN A 12 37.76 9.26 -12.09
C GLN A 12 38.11 10.74 -11.85
N GLU A 13 37.40 11.39 -10.94
CA GLU A 13 37.87 12.64 -10.35
C GLU A 13 39.09 12.39 -9.46
N PRO A 14 40.11 13.27 -9.47
CA PRO A 14 41.27 13.13 -8.62
C PRO A 14 40.91 13.42 -7.15
N VAL A 15 41.11 12.42 -6.31
CA VAL A 15 40.98 12.52 -4.85
C VAL A 15 42.17 13.32 -4.30
N SER A 16 41.91 14.56 -3.87
CA SER A 16 42.82 15.33 -3.02
C SER A 16 42.33 15.32 -1.57
N GLU A 17 43.07 14.55 -0.77
CA GLU A 17 43.58 14.86 0.57
C GLU A 17 42.64 15.34 1.71
N GLN A 18 42.52 14.43 2.70
CA GLN A 18 42.27 14.63 4.14
C GLN A 18 41.12 15.56 4.57
N VAL A 19 39.94 14.96 4.80
CA VAL A 19 38.97 15.46 5.77
C VAL A 19 38.82 14.42 6.89
N LYS A 20 39.07 14.88 8.12
CA LYS A 20 38.97 14.11 9.36
C LYS A 20 37.63 13.38 9.45
N GLN A 21 37.71 12.09 9.80
CA GLN A 21 36.60 11.25 10.21
C GLN A 21 35.89 11.92 11.40
N VAL A 22 34.64 12.36 11.19
CA VAL A 22 33.75 12.83 12.25
C VAL A 22 32.76 11.69 12.51
N ASP A 23 32.79 11.17 13.73
CA ASP A 23 31.85 10.12 14.16
C ASP A 23 30.40 10.65 14.16
N PRO A 24 29.41 9.82 13.82
CA PRO A 24 28.00 10.20 13.91
C PRO A 24 27.55 10.40 15.38
N PRO A 25 26.52 11.22 15.64
CA PRO A 25 26.10 11.55 16.99
C PRO A 25 25.56 10.34 17.76
N LEU A 26 25.98 10.22 19.02
CA LEU A 26 25.55 9.19 19.97
C LEU A 26 24.12 9.45 20.47
N TYR A 27 23.26 8.44 20.37
CA TYR A 27 21.91 8.46 20.92
C TYR A 27 21.95 8.13 22.42
N CYS A 28 21.50 9.05 23.28
CA CYS A 28 21.38 8.81 24.72
C CYS A 28 20.10 8.04 25.05
N GLU A 29 20.23 6.82 25.58
CA GLU A 29 19.16 6.17 26.35
C GLU A 29 19.17 6.69 27.78
N GLU A 30 18.10 7.36 28.20
CA GLU A 30 17.85 7.67 29.60
C GLU A 30 16.64 6.85 30.07
N SER A 31 16.94 5.81 30.86
CA SER A 31 15.95 4.97 31.52
C SER A 31 15.96 5.25 33.02
N VAL A 32 14.89 5.83 33.59
CA VAL A 32 14.49 5.56 34.98
C VAL A 32 12.96 5.61 35.15
N SER A 33 12.39 4.41 35.27
CA SER A 33 11.28 3.94 36.12
C SER A 33 10.50 4.93 37.01
N GLY A 34 9.16 4.85 36.93
CA GLY A 34 8.22 5.31 37.97
C GLY A 34 6.77 4.86 37.71
N GLN A 35 6.32 3.84 38.42
CA GLN A 35 5.04 3.12 38.30
C GLN A 35 3.91 3.78 39.13
N VAL A 36 2.76 4.18 38.54
CA VAL A 36 1.46 4.33 39.27
C VAL A 36 0.22 4.07 38.39
N VAL A 37 -0.42 2.93 38.65
CA VAL A 37 -1.87 2.65 38.81
C VAL A 37 -2.93 3.63 38.26
N GLY A 38 -3.90 3.10 37.49
CA GLY A 38 -5.28 3.66 37.46
C GLY A 38 -6.17 3.20 36.30
N LYS A 39 -7.34 2.60 36.61
CA LYS A 39 -8.34 2.08 35.66
C LYS A 39 -9.53 3.03 35.44
N ARG A 40 -10.06 3.04 34.20
CA ARG A 40 -11.46 3.26 33.70
C ARG A 40 -12.19 4.59 34.04
N ARG A 41 -12.82 5.19 33.01
CA ARG A 41 -14.29 5.34 32.84
C ARG A 41 -14.65 5.86 31.44
N ARG A 42 -15.92 5.69 31.09
CA ARG A 42 -16.53 5.57 29.76
C ARG A 42 -17.70 6.57 29.62
N ASP A 43 -17.84 7.16 28.42
CA ASP A 43 -19.03 7.73 27.70
C ASP A 43 -19.87 8.85 28.38
N PRO A 44 -20.96 9.44 27.79
CA PRO A 44 -21.59 9.31 26.43
C PRO A 44 -22.22 10.60 25.79
N GLN A 45 -22.48 10.63 24.47
CA GLN A 45 -23.72 11.16 23.80
C GLN A 45 -23.62 10.97 22.26
N SER A 46 -24.59 10.51 21.46
CA SER A 46 -26.01 10.12 21.58
C SER A 46 -26.44 9.25 20.39
N MET A 47 -27.45 8.41 20.62
CA MET A 47 -28.07 7.44 19.70
C MET A 47 -28.95 8.05 18.59
N SER A 48 -29.11 7.32 17.48
CA SER A 48 -30.44 7.05 16.87
C SER A 48 -30.44 5.67 16.16
N PRO A 49 -31.50 4.85 16.30
CA PRO A 49 -31.54 3.46 15.82
C PRO A 49 -32.24 3.30 14.46
N ASN A 50 -32.16 2.07 13.94
CA ASN A 50 -33.01 1.41 12.93
C ASN A 50 -32.35 1.26 11.53
N ASP A 51 -31.89 0.06 11.19
CA ASP A 51 -32.73 -0.95 10.53
C ASP A 51 -32.01 -2.30 10.46
N GLU A 52 -32.79 -3.37 10.53
CA GLU A 52 -32.37 -4.76 10.50
C GLU A 52 -31.79 -5.16 9.13
N SER A 53 -30.99 -6.23 9.15
CA SER A 53 -30.47 -7.00 8.00
C SER A 53 -29.07 -6.63 7.50
N ARG A 54 -28.05 -7.21 8.14
CA ARG A 54 -26.86 -7.68 7.41
C ARG A 54 -26.20 -8.85 8.14
N LYS A 55 -26.15 -9.95 7.39
CA LYS A 55 -25.67 -11.28 7.77
C LYS A 55 -24.18 -11.20 8.11
N ARG A 56 -23.82 -11.75 9.28
CA ARG A 56 -22.46 -11.82 9.81
C ARG A 56 -21.68 -12.91 9.06
N LEU A 57 -20.70 -12.54 8.25
CA LEU A 57 -19.68 -13.46 7.74
C LEU A 57 -18.65 -13.69 8.85
N LEU A 58 -18.54 -14.94 9.32
CA LEU A 58 -17.56 -15.37 10.31
C LEU A 58 -16.28 -15.83 9.58
N LEU A 59 -15.19 -15.07 9.74
CA LEU A 59 -13.82 -15.51 9.45
C LEU A 59 -13.21 -16.11 10.73
N PRO A 60 -12.53 -17.27 10.68
CA PRO A 60 -11.89 -17.84 11.87
C PRO A 60 -10.53 -17.20 12.16
N SER A 61 -10.31 -16.91 13.45
CA SER A 61 -9.05 -16.41 14.05
C SER A 61 -7.99 -17.51 14.16
N PRO A 62 -6.68 -17.22 14.01
CA PRO A 62 -5.63 -18.20 14.22
C PRO A 62 -5.29 -18.37 15.71
N GLN A 63 -4.82 -19.56 16.10
CA GLN A 63 -4.22 -19.80 17.41
C GLN A 63 -2.86 -20.53 17.31
N PRO A 64 -1.99 -20.38 18.32
CA PRO A 64 -0.55 -20.23 18.12
C PRO A 64 0.28 -21.47 18.50
N ILE A 65 1.53 -21.44 18.01
CA ILE A 65 2.61 -22.40 18.23
C ILE A 65 3.08 -22.39 19.70
N GLY A 66 3.30 -23.58 20.27
CA GLY A 66 4.04 -23.75 21.52
C GLY A 66 4.16 -25.22 21.95
N SER A 67 5.29 -25.85 21.66
CA SER A 67 5.72 -27.18 22.14
C SER A 67 6.37 -27.12 23.53
N PRO A 68 6.42 -28.25 24.29
CA PRO A 68 7.73 -28.88 24.51
C PRO A 68 7.75 -30.44 24.64
N THR A 69 8.86 -31.01 24.13
CA THR A 69 9.69 -32.17 24.56
C THR A 69 9.10 -33.56 24.89
N GLU A 70 9.54 -34.60 24.16
CA GLU A 70 10.30 -35.80 24.63
C GLU A 70 10.16 -36.99 23.64
N VAL A 71 11.27 -37.71 23.41
CA VAL A 71 11.43 -38.80 22.41
C VAL A 71 11.49 -40.17 23.13
N ASN A 72 10.87 -41.18 22.51
CA ASN A 72 10.91 -42.65 22.72
C ASN A 72 9.74 -43.28 23.51
N THR A 73 8.88 -44.03 22.81
CA THR A 73 8.67 -45.51 22.91
C THR A 73 7.32 -45.88 22.25
N PRO A 74 7.24 -46.93 21.40
CA PRO A 74 6.01 -47.26 20.67
C PRO A 74 5.04 -48.05 21.56
N SER A 75 3.74 -47.73 21.50
CA SER A 75 2.70 -48.56 22.11
C SER A 75 1.69 -49.02 21.05
N THR A 76 1.75 -50.32 20.81
CA THR A 76 0.80 -51.14 20.07
C THR A 76 -0.57 -51.12 20.73
N LEU A 77 -1.57 -50.52 20.09
CA LEU A 77 -2.98 -50.84 20.35
C LEU A 77 -3.76 -50.87 19.04
N SER A 78 -4.10 -52.09 18.64
CA SER A 78 -5.03 -52.44 17.57
C SER A 78 -6.44 -51.91 17.87
N PRO A 79 -7.22 -51.59 16.83
CA PRO A 79 -8.65 -51.87 16.88
C PRO A 79 -9.08 -52.71 15.66
N SER A 80 -9.38 -53.98 15.92
CA SER A 80 -10.31 -54.76 15.09
C SER A 80 -11.76 -54.26 15.33
N PRO A 81 -12.75 -54.70 14.53
CA PRO A 81 -12.92 -54.52 13.09
C PRO A 81 -14.13 -53.62 12.77
N SER A 82 -14.13 -53.06 11.56
CA SER A 82 -15.24 -52.47 10.80
C SER A 82 -16.63 -52.41 11.47
N SER A 83 -17.03 -51.20 11.87
CA SER A 83 -18.43 -50.84 12.13
C SER A 83 -19.26 -51.06 10.85
N ILE A 84 -20.11 -52.09 10.86
CA ILE A 84 -21.13 -52.30 9.83
C ILE A 84 -22.14 -51.15 9.97
N ARG A 85 -22.13 -50.24 9.00
CA ARG A 85 -23.16 -49.19 8.93
C ARG A 85 -24.46 -49.76 8.36
N PRO A 86 -25.64 -49.40 8.90
CA PRO A 86 -26.91 -49.73 8.29
C PRO A 86 -26.99 -49.15 6.88
N THR A 87 -27.35 -49.98 5.90
CA THR A 87 -27.63 -49.53 4.52
C THR A 87 -28.99 -48.85 4.51
N CYS A 88 -29.03 -47.55 4.25
CA CYS A 88 -30.28 -46.82 4.07
C CYS A 88 -30.81 -47.08 2.65
N PHE A 89 -31.84 -47.90 2.52
CA PHE A 89 -32.55 -48.04 1.26
C PHE A 89 -33.34 -46.75 0.99
N THR A 90 -32.99 -46.06 -0.08
CA THR A 90 -33.75 -44.91 -0.57
C THR A 90 -35.01 -45.45 -1.24
N HIS A 91 -36.18 -45.19 -0.66
CA HIS A 91 -37.44 -45.45 -1.36
C HIS A 91 -37.47 -44.59 -2.63
N ALA A 92 -37.80 -45.19 -3.77
CA ALA A 92 -37.92 -44.49 -5.04
C ALA A 92 -38.83 -43.28 -4.89
N SER A 93 -38.37 -42.13 -5.39
CA SER A 93 -39.09 -40.87 -5.29
C SER A 93 -40.45 -40.96 -5.98
N SER A 94 -41.46 -40.29 -5.41
CA SER A 94 -42.79 -40.19 -6.00
C SER A 94 -42.70 -39.64 -7.44
N PRO A 95 -43.49 -40.15 -8.40
CA PRO A 95 -43.45 -39.71 -9.80
C PRO A 95 -43.57 -38.19 -9.92
N GLY A 96 -42.61 -37.57 -10.61
CA GLY A 96 -42.61 -36.12 -10.83
C GLY A 96 -43.77 -35.66 -11.71
N HIS A 97 -44.09 -34.36 -11.69
CA HIS A 97 -45.22 -33.78 -12.45
C HIS A 97 -45.18 -34.10 -13.96
N THR A 98 -43.99 -34.24 -14.55
CA THR A 98 -43.79 -34.65 -15.95
C THR A 98 -44.09 -36.13 -16.20
N GLU A 99 -43.83 -36.99 -15.22
CA GLU A 99 -44.12 -38.43 -15.31
C GLU A 99 -45.62 -38.69 -15.20
N ILE A 100 -46.30 -37.97 -14.31
CA ILE A 100 -47.76 -38.00 -14.20
C ILE A 100 -48.42 -37.61 -15.52
N LYS A 101 -47.97 -36.53 -16.17
CA LYS A 101 -48.49 -36.10 -17.50
C LYS A 101 -48.30 -37.16 -18.59
N ARG A 102 -47.15 -37.84 -18.61
CA ARG A 102 -46.87 -38.93 -19.57
C ARG A 102 -47.77 -40.14 -19.32
N LEU A 103 -48.00 -40.49 -18.04
CA LEU A 103 -48.89 -41.58 -17.68
C LEU A 103 -50.34 -41.28 -18.07
N THR A 104 -50.83 -40.06 -17.85
CA THR A 104 -52.17 -39.64 -18.27
C THR A 104 -52.35 -39.68 -19.79
N LEU A 105 -51.32 -39.28 -20.55
CA LEU A 105 -51.34 -39.37 -22.02
C LEU A 105 -51.39 -40.83 -22.48
N LEU A 106 -50.55 -41.69 -21.90
CA LEU A 106 -50.53 -43.12 -22.22
C LEU A 106 -51.87 -43.79 -21.87
N GLU A 107 -52.47 -43.44 -20.73
CA GLU A 107 -53.81 -43.91 -20.35
C GLU A 107 -54.88 -43.49 -21.36
N HIS A 108 -54.80 -42.27 -21.90
CA HIS A 108 -55.69 -41.82 -22.94
C HIS A 108 -55.46 -42.56 -24.27
N GLU A 109 -54.22 -42.81 -24.66
CA GLU A 109 -53.88 -43.54 -25.89
C GLU A 109 -54.32 -45.02 -25.85
N LEU A 110 -54.28 -45.64 -24.66
CA LEU A 110 -54.73 -47.01 -24.47
C LEU A 110 -56.25 -47.12 -24.29
N ARG A 111 -56.96 -46.00 -24.15
CA ARG A 111 -58.42 -45.98 -23.96
C ARG A 111 -59.13 -46.49 -25.23
N GLY A 112 -59.72 -47.67 -25.14
CA GLY A 112 -60.42 -48.34 -26.24
C GLY A 112 -59.63 -49.46 -26.91
N VAL A 113 -58.38 -49.70 -26.50
CA VAL A 113 -57.62 -50.91 -26.86
C VAL A 113 -58.04 -52.05 -25.94
N SER A 114 -58.24 -53.26 -26.46
CA SER A 114 -58.56 -54.42 -25.62
C SER A 114 -57.34 -54.91 -24.84
N ASP A 115 -57.59 -55.40 -23.62
CA ASP A 115 -56.54 -55.91 -22.73
C ASP A 115 -55.75 -57.06 -23.39
N ASP A 116 -56.40 -57.89 -24.21
CA ASP A 116 -55.75 -58.98 -24.96
C ASP A 116 -54.68 -58.44 -25.93
N LEU A 117 -54.96 -57.33 -26.63
CA LEU A 117 -54.00 -56.69 -27.53
C LEU A 117 -52.82 -56.07 -26.77
N ILE A 118 -53.09 -55.48 -25.60
CA ILE A 118 -52.04 -54.92 -24.74
C ILE A 118 -51.14 -56.04 -24.22
N CYS A 119 -51.73 -57.17 -23.81
CA CYS A 119 -50.99 -58.34 -23.37
C CYS A 119 -50.12 -58.93 -24.49
N GLU A 120 -50.66 -59.08 -25.70
CA GLU A 120 -49.90 -59.57 -26.85
C GLU A 120 -48.74 -58.63 -27.21
N LEU A 121 -48.98 -57.31 -27.16
CA LEU A 121 -47.95 -56.31 -27.44
C LEU A 121 -46.83 -56.34 -26.39
N LEU A 122 -47.15 -56.49 -25.11
CA LEU A 122 -46.16 -56.63 -24.03
C LEU A 122 -45.35 -57.93 -24.17
N ILE A 123 -45.96 -59.03 -24.63
CA ILE A 123 -45.25 -60.28 -24.93
C ILE A 123 -44.30 -60.08 -26.11
N ARG A 124 -44.79 -59.51 -27.22
CA ARG A 124 -43.99 -59.23 -28.42
C ARG A 124 -42.85 -58.25 -28.15
N SER A 125 -43.04 -57.29 -27.24
CA SER A 125 -41.99 -56.34 -26.84
C SER A 125 -41.00 -56.93 -25.82
N GLY A 126 -41.09 -58.22 -25.50
CA GLY A 126 -40.19 -58.89 -24.55
C GLY A 126 -40.47 -58.54 -23.08
N ARG A 127 -41.59 -57.88 -22.77
CA ARG A 127 -41.97 -57.41 -21.43
C ARG A 127 -43.01 -58.31 -20.75
N LYS A 128 -43.06 -59.59 -21.15
CA LYS A 128 -43.96 -60.62 -20.57
C LYS A 128 -43.91 -60.72 -19.05
N HIS A 129 -42.81 -60.32 -18.41
CA HIS A 129 -42.67 -60.34 -16.95
C HIS A 129 -43.60 -59.33 -16.25
N LEU A 130 -44.07 -58.30 -16.94
CA LEU A 130 -45.04 -57.33 -16.41
C LEU A 130 -46.46 -57.90 -16.33
N LEU A 131 -46.74 -58.99 -17.04
CA LEU A 131 -48.02 -59.71 -16.98
C LEU A 131 -48.06 -60.76 -15.86
N ALA A 132 -46.92 -60.97 -15.18
CA ALA A 132 -46.87 -61.91 -14.08
C ALA A 132 -47.61 -61.30 -12.88
N ILE A 133 -48.73 -61.92 -12.49
CA ILE A 133 -49.36 -61.64 -11.19
C ILE A 133 -48.36 -62.10 -10.12
N PRO A 134 -47.89 -61.21 -9.22
CA PRO A 134 -47.04 -61.63 -8.12
C PRO A 134 -47.86 -62.61 -7.29
N LYS A 135 -47.53 -63.91 -7.36
CA LYS A 135 -47.91 -64.83 -6.29
C LYS A 135 -47.18 -64.35 -5.05
N ASP A 136 -47.87 -64.34 -3.92
CA ASP A 136 -47.30 -64.03 -2.61
C ASP A 136 -46.06 -64.93 -2.40
N VAL A 137 -44.87 -64.38 -2.65
CA VAL A 137 -43.61 -65.11 -2.50
C VAL A 137 -43.10 -64.79 -1.12
N ASP A 138 -43.18 -65.81 -0.27
CA ASP A 138 -42.52 -65.93 1.01
C ASP A 138 -41.09 -65.38 0.91
N ARG A 139 -40.86 -64.23 1.56
CA ARG A 139 -39.62 -63.44 1.46
C ARG A 139 -38.45 -64.05 2.22
N ASP A 140 -38.66 -65.17 2.91
CA ASP A 140 -37.67 -65.75 3.81
C ASP A 140 -36.86 -66.90 3.20
N ARG A 141 -36.98 -67.17 1.89
CA ARG A 141 -36.12 -68.15 1.23
C ARG A 141 -34.81 -67.51 0.76
N PRO A 142 -33.65 -67.86 1.33
CA PRO A 142 -32.37 -67.38 0.82
C PRO A 142 -32.20 -67.94 -0.60
N CYS A 143 -32.16 -67.06 -1.59
CA CYS A 143 -31.69 -67.45 -2.91
C CYS A 143 -30.20 -67.76 -2.79
N GLU A 144 -29.86 -69.05 -2.73
CA GLU A 144 -28.52 -69.52 -3.06
C GLU A 144 -28.28 -69.22 -4.54
N PHE A 145 -27.85 -67.99 -4.84
CA PHE A 145 -27.14 -67.73 -6.07
C PHE A 145 -25.79 -68.40 -5.93
N GLU A 146 -25.73 -69.66 -6.36
CA GLU A 146 -24.47 -70.30 -6.71
C GLU A 146 -23.71 -69.30 -7.58
N LYS A 147 -22.55 -68.89 -7.10
CA LYS A 147 -21.69 -67.88 -7.73
C LYS A 147 -21.07 -68.51 -8.97
N VAL A 148 -21.89 -68.80 -9.97
CA VAL A 148 -21.45 -69.28 -11.28
C VAL A 148 -20.78 -68.09 -11.92
N SER A 149 -19.46 -68.05 -11.84
CA SER A 149 -18.65 -67.15 -12.66
C SER A 149 -18.92 -67.54 -14.12
N PHE A 150 -19.86 -66.86 -14.75
CA PHE A 150 -20.09 -67.02 -16.18
C PHE A 150 -18.84 -66.49 -16.88
N PRO A 151 -18.07 -67.31 -17.61
CA PRO A 151 -16.88 -66.85 -18.33
C PRO A 151 -17.19 -65.78 -19.40
N GLY A 152 -18.47 -65.55 -19.71
CA GLY A 152 -18.93 -64.46 -20.55
C GLY A 152 -19.05 -63.09 -19.86
N ALA A 153 -19.15 -63.03 -18.53
CA ALA A 153 -19.34 -61.78 -17.79
C ALA A 153 -18.09 -60.88 -17.84
N GLU A 154 -16.92 -61.46 -17.59
CA GLU A 154 -15.63 -60.75 -17.71
C GLU A 154 -15.37 -60.31 -19.16
N MET A 155 -15.75 -61.13 -20.15
CA MET A 155 -15.67 -60.76 -21.57
C MET A 155 -16.57 -59.58 -21.93
N ILE A 156 -17.78 -59.52 -21.38
CA ILE A 156 -18.72 -58.40 -21.58
C ILE A 156 -18.19 -57.14 -20.90
N GLU A 157 -17.65 -57.25 -19.68
CA GLU A 157 -17.02 -56.15 -18.95
C GLU A 157 -15.84 -55.55 -19.74
N HIS A 158 -14.94 -56.39 -20.26
CA HIS A 158 -13.83 -55.94 -21.09
C HIS A 158 -14.27 -55.27 -22.40
N ARG A 159 -15.38 -55.71 -23.02
CA ARG A 159 -15.95 -55.05 -24.21
C ARG A 159 -16.59 -53.71 -23.88
N LEU A 160 -17.31 -53.62 -22.76
CA LEU A 160 -17.90 -52.37 -22.29
C LEU A 160 -16.83 -51.34 -21.94
N LYS A 161 -15.78 -51.75 -21.21
CA LYS A 161 -14.65 -50.88 -20.89
C LYS A 161 -14.02 -50.31 -22.16
N ARG A 162 -13.70 -51.17 -23.13
CA ARG A 162 -13.13 -50.73 -24.41
C ARG A 162 -14.05 -49.77 -25.17
N TYR A 163 -15.35 -50.04 -25.19
CA TYR A 163 -16.33 -49.17 -25.83
C TYR A 163 -16.42 -47.80 -25.15
N VAL A 164 -16.38 -47.77 -23.81
CA VAL A 164 -16.38 -46.52 -23.04
C VAL A 164 -15.09 -45.74 -23.29
N ASP A 165 -13.93 -46.39 -23.24
CA ASP A 165 -12.63 -45.76 -23.50
C ASP A 165 -12.57 -45.17 -24.91
N GLU A 166 -13.04 -45.92 -25.92
CA GLU A 166 -13.07 -45.48 -27.31
C GLU A 166 -14.07 -44.33 -27.53
N MET A 167 -15.22 -44.35 -26.83
CA MET A 167 -16.18 -43.25 -26.84
C MET A 167 -15.64 -41.98 -26.15
N ILE A 168 -14.88 -42.13 -25.07
CA ILE A 168 -14.20 -41.03 -24.39
C ILE A 168 -13.12 -40.45 -25.30
N GLU A 169 -12.28 -41.30 -25.90
CA GLU A 169 -11.22 -40.88 -26.80
C GLU A 169 -11.77 -40.13 -28.02
N ARG A 170 -12.82 -40.64 -28.68
CA ARG A 170 -13.45 -39.93 -29.81
C ARG A 170 -14.03 -38.58 -29.42
N ARG A 171 -14.55 -38.44 -28.20
CA ARG A 171 -15.09 -37.16 -27.71
C ARG A 171 -13.98 -36.19 -27.35
N LEU A 172 -12.90 -36.67 -26.73
CA LEU A 172 -11.75 -35.86 -26.32
C LEU A 172 -10.87 -35.45 -27.51
N LYS A 173 -10.64 -36.35 -28.48
CA LYS A 173 -9.96 -36.04 -29.77
C LYS A 173 -10.85 -35.26 -30.74
N SER A 174 -12.05 -34.86 -30.34
CA SER A 174 -12.87 -33.99 -31.17
C SER A 174 -12.16 -32.66 -31.31
N HIS A 175 -11.78 -32.27 -32.53
CA HIS A 175 -11.20 -30.97 -32.84
C HIS A 175 -12.02 -29.79 -32.31
N VAL A 176 -13.32 -29.99 -32.07
CA VAL A 176 -14.20 -29.01 -31.44
C VAL A 176 -13.75 -28.62 -30.03
N LEU A 177 -13.23 -29.58 -29.22
CA LEU A 177 -12.73 -29.26 -27.88
C LEU A 177 -11.42 -28.47 -27.94
N ASP A 178 -10.53 -28.84 -28.86
CA ASP A 178 -9.27 -28.12 -29.08
C ASP A 178 -9.55 -26.68 -29.54
N GLU A 179 -10.47 -26.49 -30.48
CA GLU A 179 -10.86 -25.16 -30.97
C GLU A 179 -11.51 -24.30 -29.88
N ILE A 180 -12.38 -24.88 -29.04
CA ILE A 180 -12.95 -24.17 -27.89
C ILE A 180 -11.86 -23.78 -26.89
N PHE A 181 -10.92 -24.68 -26.61
CA PHE A 181 -9.82 -24.42 -25.69
C PHE A 181 -8.88 -23.33 -26.23
N ASP A 182 -8.46 -23.44 -27.49
CA ASP A 182 -7.60 -22.47 -28.16
C ASP A 182 -8.27 -21.09 -28.25
N SER A 183 -9.57 -21.04 -28.54
CA SER A 183 -10.35 -19.80 -28.52
C SER A 183 -10.36 -19.17 -27.13
N ALA A 184 -10.63 -19.95 -26.07
CA ALA A 184 -10.65 -19.45 -24.70
C ALA A 184 -9.26 -18.98 -24.24
N VAL A 185 -8.20 -19.68 -24.62
CA VAL A 185 -6.81 -19.30 -24.33
C VAL A 185 -6.43 -18.03 -25.09
N SER A 186 -6.85 -17.90 -26.35
CA SER A 186 -6.61 -16.69 -27.13
C SER A 186 -7.32 -15.48 -26.53
N GLU A 187 -8.61 -15.61 -26.19
CA GLU A 187 -9.39 -14.53 -25.57
C GLU A 187 -8.78 -14.11 -24.23
N CYS A 188 -8.38 -15.06 -23.39
CA CYS A 188 -7.71 -14.78 -22.12
C CYS A 188 -6.37 -14.04 -22.34
N ARG A 189 -5.60 -14.44 -23.36
CA ARG A 189 -4.34 -13.77 -23.71
C ARG A 189 -4.58 -12.34 -24.18
N ASP A 190 -5.57 -12.13 -25.03
CA ASP A 190 -5.91 -10.80 -25.56
C ASP A 190 -6.38 -9.89 -24.43
N GLN A 191 -7.24 -10.39 -23.53
CA GLN A 191 -7.68 -9.65 -22.36
C GLN A 191 -6.51 -9.23 -21.46
N ILE A 192 -5.59 -10.15 -21.15
CA ILE A 192 -4.40 -9.84 -20.36
C ILE A 192 -3.53 -8.81 -21.08
N TYR A 193 -3.34 -8.95 -22.39
CA TYR A 193 -2.55 -8.00 -23.17
C TYR A 193 -3.16 -6.60 -23.15
N ASP A 194 -4.48 -6.49 -23.35
CA ASP A 194 -5.20 -5.22 -23.35
C ASP A 194 -5.19 -4.55 -21.97
N GLU A 195 -5.36 -5.33 -20.89
CA GLU A 195 -5.26 -4.84 -19.52
C GLU A 195 -3.82 -4.38 -19.21
N CYS A 196 -2.81 -5.18 -19.55
CA CYS A 196 -1.41 -4.79 -19.40
C CYS A 196 -1.08 -3.50 -20.16
N LYS A 197 -1.61 -3.34 -21.38
CA LYS A 197 -1.38 -2.15 -22.20
C LYS A 197 -2.08 -0.91 -21.66
N THR A 198 -3.30 -1.09 -21.14
CA THR A 198 -4.04 -0.02 -20.47
C THR A 198 -3.32 0.43 -19.21
N ASN A 199 -2.89 -0.52 -18.37
CA ASN A 199 -2.13 -0.23 -17.16
C ASN A 199 -0.80 0.44 -17.49
N GLU A 200 -0.07 -0.02 -18.53
CA GLU A 200 1.18 0.60 -18.97
C GLU A 200 0.96 2.08 -19.36
N ALA A 201 -0.14 2.39 -20.04
CA ALA A 201 -0.49 3.76 -20.39
C ALA A 201 -0.81 4.61 -19.15
N GLU A 202 -1.62 4.10 -18.23
CA GLU A 202 -1.99 4.77 -16.97
C GLU A 202 -0.76 5.04 -16.09
N PHE A 203 0.11 4.04 -15.92
CA PHE A 203 1.36 4.22 -15.16
C PHE A 203 2.26 5.28 -15.78
N ARG A 204 2.35 5.33 -17.12
CA ARG A 204 3.13 6.35 -17.81
C ARG A 204 2.56 7.75 -17.58
N GLU A 205 1.24 7.91 -17.70
CA GLU A 205 0.56 9.17 -17.40
C GLU A 205 0.81 9.62 -15.97
N GLN A 206 0.66 8.71 -14.98
CA GLN A 206 0.91 9.04 -13.58
C GLN A 206 2.36 9.46 -13.32
N VAL A 207 3.33 8.82 -13.97
CA VAL A 207 4.74 9.19 -13.87
C VAL A 207 5.00 10.55 -14.52
N ASP A 208 4.40 10.82 -15.67
CA ASP A 208 4.54 12.10 -16.37
C ASP A 208 3.90 13.26 -15.59
N ASP A 209 2.75 13.02 -14.96
CA ASP A 209 2.07 13.95 -14.06
C ASP A 209 2.93 14.23 -12.82
N GLY A 210 3.41 13.19 -12.14
CA GLY A 210 4.29 13.33 -10.98
C GLY A 210 5.59 14.07 -11.32
N ASN A 211 6.20 13.76 -12.47
CA ASN A 211 7.38 14.48 -12.96
C ASN A 211 7.10 15.96 -13.20
N SER A 212 5.92 16.28 -13.73
CA SER A 212 5.50 17.66 -13.99
C SER A 212 5.24 18.42 -12.68
N GLU A 213 4.59 17.79 -11.70
CA GLU A 213 4.35 18.37 -10.37
C GLU A 213 5.67 18.67 -9.64
N VAL A 214 6.61 17.72 -9.62
CA VAL A 214 7.94 17.91 -9.02
C VAL A 214 8.69 19.06 -9.70
N ARG A 215 8.67 19.11 -11.04
CA ARG A 215 9.33 20.17 -11.80
C ARG A 215 8.72 21.54 -11.50
N ASN A 216 7.39 21.64 -11.45
CA ASN A 216 6.70 22.89 -11.14
C ASN A 216 7.05 23.36 -9.73
N THR A 217 6.92 22.48 -8.75
CA THR A 217 7.25 22.76 -7.33
C THR A 217 8.71 23.18 -7.17
N ALA A 218 9.63 22.50 -7.83
CA ALA A 218 11.05 22.87 -7.81
C ALA A 218 11.30 24.25 -8.44
N SER A 219 10.58 24.59 -9.53
CA SER A 219 10.67 25.89 -10.17
C SER A 219 10.12 27.02 -9.29
N GLU A 220 9.01 26.77 -8.58
CA GLU A 220 8.41 27.71 -7.64
C GLU A 220 9.36 27.99 -6.48
N CYS A 221 9.88 26.94 -5.84
CA CYS A 221 10.87 27.05 -4.77
C CYS A 221 12.13 27.83 -5.22
N MET A 222 12.64 27.57 -6.43
CA MET A 222 13.78 28.29 -6.97
C MET A 222 13.46 29.77 -7.21
N ASN A 223 12.26 30.10 -7.69
CA ASN A 223 11.82 31.47 -7.88
C ASN A 223 11.65 32.20 -6.55
N GLU A 224 11.06 31.57 -5.53
CA GLU A 224 10.94 32.14 -4.18
C GLU A 224 12.30 32.41 -3.56
N MET A 225 13.25 31.48 -3.66
CA MET A 225 14.63 31.69 -3.20
C MET A 225 15.30 32.86 -3.93
N LYS A 226 15.09 32.98 -5.23
CA LYS A 226 15.63 34.09 -6.03
C LYS A 226 15.03 35.42 -5.60
N GLU A 227 13.72 35.47 -5.36
CA GLU A 227 13.02 36.66 -4.88
C GLU A 227 13.52 37.09 -3.50
N GLN A 228 13.67 36.15 -2.57
CA GLN A 228 14.24 36.44 -1.24
C GLN A 228 15.68 36.94 -1.34
N ALA A 229 16.52 36.31 -2.17
CA ALA A 229 17.89 36.76 -2.37
C ALA A 229 17.96 38.18 -2.95
N GLN A 230 17.07 38.52 -3.88
CA GLN A 230 16.97 39.87 -4.45
C GLN A 230 16.49 40.89 -3.40
N MET A 231 15.49 40.52 -2.60
CA MET A 231 14.99 41.35 -1.50
C MET A 231 16.10 41.68 -0.50
N TYR A 232 16.84 40.68 -0.02
CA TYR A 232 17.95 40.91 0.93
C TYR A 232 19.08 41.73 0.32
N MET A 233 19.37 41.55 -0.97
CA MET A 233 20.38 42.35 -1.66
C MET A 233 19.98 43.83 -1.67
N HIS A 234 18.72 44.12 -1.97
CA HIS A 234 18.19 45.49 -1.94
C HIS A 234 18.19 46.08 -0.53
N GLU A 235 17.76 45.30 0.48
CA GLU A 235 17.76 45.75 1.88
C GLU A 235 19.18 46.09 2.36
N ILE A 236 20.17 45.25 2.04
CA ILE A 236 21.57 45.51 2.37
C ILE A 236 22.08 46.76 1.65
N GLU A 237 21.73 46.95 0.38
CA GLU A 237 22.09 48.13 -0.40
C GLU A 237 21.50 49.41 0.20
N GLU A 238 20.22 49.40 0.56
CA GLU A 238 19.56 50.53 1.22
C GLU A 238 20.21 50.85 2.58
N GLN A 239 20.49 49.84 3.40
CA GLN A 239 21.18 50.03 4.68
C GLN A 239 22.58 50.61 4.48
N ALA A 240 23.34 50.10 3.50
CA ALA A 240 24.67 50.61 3.19
C ALA A 240 24.63 52.08 2.73
N GLN A 241 23.66 52.45 1.89
CA GLN A 241 23.46 53.83 1.45
C GLN A 241 23.11 54.75 2.62
N GLN A 242 22.24 54.28 3.53
CA GLN A 242 21.90 55.04 4.73
C GLN A 242 23.12 55.25 5.63
N TYR A 243 23.92 54.21 5.89
CA TYR A 243 25.15 54.34 6.68
C TYR A 243 26.16 55.32 6.06
N MET A 244 26.34 55.27 4.73
CA MET A 244 27.22 56.23 4.05
C MET A 244 26.76 57.67 4.25
N LYS A 245 25.46 57.92 4.14
CA LYS A 245 24.88 59.24 4.37
C LYS A 245 25.06 59.71 5.81
N ASP A 246 24.80 58.85 6.79
CA ASP A 246 24.95 59.18 8.20
C ASP A 246 26.42 59.53 8.55
N ILE A 247 27.37 58.80 7.97
CA ILE A 247 28.81 59.08 8.13
C ILE A 247 29.17 60.43 7.48
N GLU A 248 28.63 60.74 6.30
CA GLU A 248 28.85 62.02 5.63
C GLU A 248 28.31 63.18 6.47
N ASP A 249 27.07 63.07 6.95
CA ASP A 249 26.41 64.07 7.79
C ASP A 249 27.20 64.29 9.10
N GLN A 250 27.64 63.21 9.76
CA GLN A 250 28.47 63.30 10.95
C GLN A 250 29.83 63.94 10.65
N GLY A 251 30.43 63.64 9.50
CA GLY A 251 31.67 64.27 9.03
C GLY A 251 31.53 65.78 8.88
N ILE A 252 30.42 66.24 8.28
CA ILE A 252 30.10 67.67 8.12
C ILE A 252 29.92 68.34 9.49
N GLU A 253 29.20 67.71 10.42
CA GLU A 253 28.98 68.25 11.76
C GLU A 253 30.31 68.42 12.53
N VAL A 254 31.16 67.39 12.50
CA VAL A 254 32.49 67.43 13.14
C VAL A 254 33.37 68.51 12.51
N GLU A 255 33.34 68.66 11.18
CA GLU A 255 34.09 69.70 10.49
C GLU A 255 33.61 71.11 10.90
N MET A 256 32.29 71.33 10.99
CA MET A 256 31.72 72.60 11.45
C MET A 256 32.11 72.90 12.90
N PHE A 257 32.04 71.90 13.78
CA PHE A 257 32.47 72.03 15.17
C PHE A 257 33.95 72.40 15.27
N ALA A 258 34.82 71.70 14.54
CA ALA A 258 36.25 71.98 14.50
C ALA A 258 36.53 73.41 13.99
N LYS A 259 35.88 73.84 12.90
CA LYS A 259 35.98 75.21 12.37
C LYS A 259 35.59 76.25 13.42
N LYS A 260 34.51 76.00 14.18
CA LYS A 260 34.05 76.88 15.27
C LYS A 260 35.06 76.97 16.40
N GLU A 261 35.62 75.85 16.86
CA GLU A 261 36.62 75.84 17.92
C GLU A 261 37.94 76.50 17.48
N VAL A 262 38.40 76.26 16.26
CA VAL A 262 39.57 76.95 15.68
C VAL A 262 39.32 78.46 15.62
N ALA A 263 38.13 78.90 15.22
CA ALA A 263 37.78 80.32 15.18
C ALA A 263 37.77 80.96 16.59
N LYS A 264 37.25 80.25 17.61
CA LYS A 264 37.30 80.69 19.01
C LYS A 264 38.73 80.81 19.51
N LEU A 265 39.56 79.80 19.26
CA LEU A 265 40.97 79.79 19.63
C LEU A 265 41.73 80.97 18.99
N LYS A 266 41.52 81.19 17.69
CA LYS A 266 42.12 82.32 16.96
C LYS A 266 41.70 83.67 17.55
N ARG A 267 40.42 83.83 17.91
CA ARG A 267 39.92 85.04 18.59
C ARG A 267 40.57 85.23 19.96
N TRP A 268 40.71 84.17 20.75
CA TRP A 268 41.36 84.24 22.07
C TRP A 268 42.84 84.63 21.97
N PHE A 269 43.60 84.03 21.05
CA PHE A 269 44.99 84.44 20.79
C PHE A 269 45.10 85.90 20.35
N SER A 270 44.18 86.38 19.51
CA SER A 270 44.17 87.77 19.06
C SER A 270 43.92 88.73 20.22
N ALA A 271 42.98 88.42 21.11
CA ALA A 271 42.71 89.21 22.31
C ALA A 271 43.89 89.21 23.30
N PHE A 272 44.55 88.06 23.47
CA PHE A 272 45.75 87.95 24.29
C PHE A 272 46.93 88.75 23.73
N ALA A 273 47.15 88.70 22.41
CA ALA A 273 48.19 89.50 21.76
C ALA A 273 47.95 91.01 21.93
N GLN A 274 46.68 91.44 21.85
CA GLN A 274 46.30 92.84 22.08
C GLN A 274 46.57 93.26 23.53
N SER A 275 46.17 92.45 24.52
CA SER A 275 46.42 92.77 25.93
C SER A 275 47.91 92.78 26.29
N LEU A 276 48.72 91.93 25.65
CA LEU A 276 50.18 91.91 25.82
C LEU A 276 50.85 93.17 25.23
N LEU A 277 50.35 93.67 24.10
CA LEU A 277 50.82 94.92 23.50
C LEU A 277 50.40 96.14 24.35
N ASP A 278 49.15 96.18 24.80
CA ASP A 278 48.61 97.28 25.61
C ASP A 278 49.34 97.38 26.97
N SER A 279 49.62 96.24 27.62
CA SER A 279 50.38 96.19 28.89
C SER A 279 51.85 96.60 28.78
N LYS A 280 52.44 96.54 27.57
CA LYS A 280 53.79 97.03 27.30
C LYS A 280 53.84 98.54 27.03
N SER A 281 52.68 99.18 26.89
CA SER A 281 52.53 100.61 26.56
C SER A 281 52.08 101.49 27.74
N SER A 282 51.85 100.93 28.93
CA SER A 282 51.53 101.71 30.13
C SER A 282 52.77 102.46 30.66
N PRO A 283 52.69 103.78 30.90
CA PRO A 283 53.83 104.59 31.32
C PRO A 283 54.21 104.32 32.78
N SER A 284 55.53 104.26 32.99
CA SER A 284 56.26 104.20 34.25
C SER A 284 55.64 105.04 35.37
N HIS A 285 55.21 104.39 36.45
CA HIS A 285 54.91 105.06 37.72
C HIS A 285 56.21 105.25 38.52
N GLU A 286 56.42 106.50 38.95
CA GLU A 286 57.60 107.07 39.59
C GLU A 286 58.12 106.33 40.83
N LEU A 287 59.46 106.19 40.88
CA LEU A 287 60.27 106.02 42.09
C LEU A 287 60.23 107.32 42.91
N GLY A 288 59.30 107.41 43.86
CA GLY A 288 59.26 108.47 44.86
C GLY A 288 60.20 108.19 46.03
N ALA A 289 61.34 108.87 46.05
CA ALA A 289 62.25 108.94 47.20
C ALA A 289 61.54 109.53 48.42
N ASN A 290 61.74 108.94 49.62
CA ASN A 290 61.60 109.69 50.87
C ASN A 290 62.50 109.15 51.98
N ALA A 291 63.09 110.13 52.67
CA ALA A 291 64.25 110.04 53.53
C ALA A 291 63.92 109.67 54.98
N ARG A 292 64.81 108.85 55.55
CA ARG A 292 65.39 108.87 56.91
C ARG A 292 64.95 110.02 57.85
N ARG A 293 64.31 109.71 59.01
CA ARG A 293 64.75 110.12 60.38
C ARG A 293 63.84 109.62 61.54
N SER A 294 64.51 108.93 62.49
CA SER A 294 64.47 109.06 63.97
C SER A 294 63.26 108.64 64.83
N SER A 295 63.53 107.59 65.64
CA SER A 295 63.25 107.30 67.07
C SER A 295 62.09 107.94 67.83
N ILE A 296 61.29 107.12 68.53
CA ILE A 296 61.42 106.70 69.95
C ILE A 296 61.00 105.22 70.03
#